data_AF-V9IK92-F1
#
_entry.id   AF-V9IK92-F1
#
_cell.length_a   1.000
_cell.length_b   1.000
_cell.length_c   1.000
_cell.angle_alpha   90.00
_cell.angle_beta   90.00
_cell.angle_gamma   90.00
#
_symmetry.space_group_name_H-M   'P 1'
#
loop_
_entity.id
_entity.type
_entity.pdbx_description
1 polymer ?
#
loop_
_entity_poly.entity_id
_entity_poly.type
_entity_poly.pdbx_seq_one_letter_code
_entity_poly.pdbx_strand_id
1 'polypeptide(L)'
;MYKKWKARNYRLALSKIDKKQFELKILAEFLFKDKKKSYAKSFERKFQTDRLGAEYVALKESFINNILPRDETIQYITPVIKYDRHGYKPRERVLILTENAVYILDILKTFKLKHRLPYKSILELVVTGESDNLLIVRIPPELKKDKGDLILEVPHIIEALTKAIDITNNPNILKIVNTESVSHKLVSGKEGVIEFRTGTTPAISKNRQSGHLLVVASP
;
A
#
# COMPACT_ATOMS: atom_id res chain seq x y z
N MET A 1 12.35 -21.38 36.40
CA MET A 1 13.70 -21.30 35.80
C MET A 1 13.74 -21.77 34.34
N TYR A 2 13.17 -22.94 34.00
CA TYR A 2 13.18 -23.54 32.66
C TYR A 2 12.56 -22.73 31.50
N LYS A 3 11.37 -22.11 31.69
CA LYS A 3 10.72 -21.29 30.65
C LYS A 3 11.56 -20.08 30.22
N LYS A 4 12.17 -19.37 31.18
CA LYS A 4 13.06 -18.22 30.92
C LYS A 4 14.29 -18.63 30.11
N TRP A 5 14.90 -19.77 30.45
CA TRP A 5 16.04 -20.32 29.72
C TRP A 5 15.68 -20.68 28.27
N LYS A 6 14.55 -21.36 28.04
CA LYS A 6 14.05 -21.67 26.69
C LYS A 6 13.78 -20.41 25.87
N ALA A 7 13.08 -19.43 26.44
CA ALA A 7 12.80 -18.16 25.76
C ALA A 7 14.09 -17.41 25.38
N ARG A 8 15.09 -17.41 26.28
CA ARG A 8 16.41 -16.83 26.00
C ARG A 8 17.08 -17.52 24.82
N ASN A 9 17.15 -18.85 24.83
CA ASN A 9 17.80 -19.60 23.76
C ASN A 9 17.11 -19.40 22.40
N TYR A 10 15.77 -19.44 22.39
CA TYR A 10 15.00 -19.15 21.18
C TYR A 10 15.32 -17.76 20.64
N ARG A 11 15.24 -16.71 21.48
CA ARG A 11 15.52 -15.33 21.07
C ARG A 11 16.95 -15.14 20.54
N LEU A 12 17.94 -15.79 21.16
CA LEU A 12 19.34 -15.70 20.73
C LEU A 12 19.62 -16.47 19.44
N ALA A 13 18.83 -17.50 19.14
CA ALA A 13 18.96 -18.29 17.92
C ALA A 13 18.27 -17.65 16.69
N LEU A 14 17.48 -16.58 16.88
CA LEU A 14 16.79 -15.91 15.77
C LEU A 14 17.77 -15.21 14.83
N SER A 15 17.64 -15.49 13.54
CA SER A 15 18.32 -14.72 12.50
C SER A 15 17.82 -13.27 12.50
N LYS A 16 18.63 -12.33 11.98
CA LYS A 16 18.20 -10.94 11.80
C LYS A 16 16.94 -10.84 10.93
N ILE A 17 16.84 -11.70 9.91
CA ILE A 17 15.71 -11.75 8.98
C ILE A 17 14.44 -12.21 9.70
N ASP A 18 14.49 -13.32 10.45
CA ASP A 18 13.32 -13.81 11.19
C ASP A 18 12.92 -12.86 12.32
N LYS A 19 13.89 -12.24 12.99
CA LYS A 19 13.60 -11.21 13.99
C LYS A 19 12.85 -10.04 13.37
N LYS A 20 13.33 -9.50 12.25
CA LYS A 20 12.65 -8.41 11.53
C LYS A 20 11.26 -8.84 11.05
N GLN A 21 11.13 -10.09 10.63
CA GLN A 21 9.85 -10.65 10.24
C GLN A 21 8.83 -10.63 11.39
N PHE A 22 9.23 -11.02 12.60
CA PHE A 22 8.36 -10.94 13.77
C PHE A 22 8.04 -9.50 14.15
N GLU A 23 9.03 -8.60 14.13
CA GLU A 23 8.82 -7.17 14.38
C GLU A 23 7.76 -6.57 13.43
N LEU A 24 7.84 -6.90 12.12
CA LEU A 24 6.84 -6.48 11.15
C LEU A 24 5.45 -7.08 11.43
N LYS A 25 5.36 -8.35 11.85
CA LYS A 25 4.06 -8.95 12.18
C LYS A 25 3.43 -8.35 13.43
N ILE A 26 4.25 -8.02 14.44
CA ILE A 26 3.81 -7.30 15.64
C ILE A 26 3.33 -5.89 15.26
N LEU A 27 4.06 -5.18 14.39
CA LEU A 27 3.61 -3.88 13.89
C LEU A 27 2.28 -3.99 13.14
N ALA A 28 2.15 -4.99 12.25
CA ALA A 28 0.88 -5.24 11.55
C ALA A 28 -0.27 -5.53 12.53
N GLU A 29 -0.01 -6.25 13.62
CA GLU A 29 -0.98 -6.47 14.70
C GLU A 29 -1.43 -5.17 15.33
N PHE A 30 -0.49 -4.34 15.76
CA PHE A 30 -0.78 -3.04 16.35
C PHE A 30 -1.63 -2.14 15.41
N LEU A 31 -1.31 -2.16 14.12
CA LEU A 31 -1.97 -1.32 13.12
C LEU A 31 -3.37 -1.80 12.74
N PHE A 32 -3.58 -3.11 12.58
CA PHE A 32 -4.77 -3.63 11.87
C PHE A 32 -5.63 -4.61 12.66
N LYS A 33 -5.13 -5.22 13.73
CA LYS A 33 -5.92 -6.16 14.52
C LYS A 33 -7.17 -5.48 15.06
N ASP A 34 -8.32 -6.14 14.87
CA ASP A 34 -9.65 -5.67 15.23
C ASP A 34 -10.07 -4.33 14.58
N LYS A 35 -9.28 -3.83 13.61
CA LYS A 35 -9.51 -2.57 12.90
C LYS A 35 -9.75 -2.78 11.41
N LYS A 36 -9.16 -3.81 10.78
CA LYS A 36 -9.37 -4.15 9.37
C LYS A 36 -9.59 -5.66 9.18
N LYS A 37 -10.73 -6.05 8.61
CA LYS A 37 -11.14 -7.47 8.44
C LYS A 37 -10.16 -8.31 7.62
N SER A 38 -9.45 -7.72 6.65
CA SER A 38 -8.45 -8.45 5.86
C SER A 38 -7.15 -8.79 6.61
N TYR A 39 -6.97 -8.29 7.84
CA TYR A 39 -5.79 -8.57 8.66
C TYR A 39 -5.55 -10.07 8.89
N ALA A 40 -6.61 -10.85 9.20
CA ALA A 40 -6.48 -12.27 9.50
C ALA A 40 -5.88 -13.08 8.34
N LYS A 41 -6.23 -12.73 7.09
CA LYS A 41 -5.69 -13.37 5.88
C LYS A 41 -4.18 -13.15 5.70
N SER A 42 -3.61 -12.17 6.41
CA SER A 42 -2.18 -11.88 6.35
C SER A 42 -1.32 -12.80 7.23
N PHE A 43 -1.92 -13.58 8.15
CA PHE A 43 -1.16 -14.38 9.12
C PHE A 43 -0.36 -15.51 8.50
N GLU A 44 -0.98 -16.24 7.58
CA GLU A 44 -0.45 -17.50 7.02
C GLU A 44 0.83 -17.29 6.21
N ARG A 45 1.04 -16.08 5.69
CA ARG A 45 2.11 -15.78 4.75
C ARG A 45 3.17 -14.91 5.38
N LYS A 46 4.44 -15.29 5.20
CA LYS A 46 5.56 -14.39 5.48
C LYS A 46 5.46 -13.17 4.55
N PHE A 47 5.67 -11.99 5.12
CA PHE A 47 5.93 -10.79 4.35
C PHE A 47 7.16 -10.93 3.45
N GLN A 48 7.07 -10.40 2.23
CA GLN A 48 8.12 -10.46 1.21
C GLN A 48 8.58 -9.05 0.83
N THR A 49 9.82 -8.90 0.38
CA THR A 49 10.34 -7.62 -0.13
C THR A 49 10.01 -7.41 -1.60
N ASP A 50 9.81 -8.49 -2.36
CA ASP A 50 9.50 -8.45 -3.77
C ASP A 50 8.27 -9.31 -4.07
N ARG A 51 7.21 -8.67 -4.58
CA ARG A 51 5.96 -9.31 -5.02
C ARG A 51 5.82 -9.30 -6.54
N LEU A 52 6.83 -8.87 -7.28
CA LEU A 52 6.84 -8.98 -8.74
C LEU A 52 7.22 -10.41 -9.18
N GLY A 53 6.66 -10.83 -10.31
CA GLY A 53 7.07 -12.07 -10.97
C GLY A 53 8.44 -11.96 -11.65
N ALA A 54 9.02 -13.11 -11.99
CA ALA A 54 10.34 -13.22 -12.62
C ALA A 54 10.43 -12.48 -13.97
N GLU A 55 9.30 -12.28 -14.64
CA GLU A 55 9.17 -11.53 -15.89
C GLU A 55 9.56 -10.04 -15.76
N TYR A 56 9.58 -9.49 -14.54
CA TYR A 56 9.90 -8.08 -14.28
C TYR A 56 11.35 -7.82 -13.87
N VAL A 57 12.22 -8.84 -13.81
CA VAL A 57 13.62 -8.69 -13.36
C VAL A 57 14.38 -7.63 -14.18
N ALA A 58 14.37 -7.75 -15.51
CA ALA A 58 15.06 -6.80 -16.39
C ALA A 58 14.49 -5.37 -16.27
N LEU A 59 13.19 -5.24 -16.06
CA LEU A 59 12.53 -3.94 -15.87
C LEU A 59 12.91 -3.30 -14.54
N LYS A 60 13.01 -4.10 -13.48
CA LYS A 60 13.46 -3.67 -12.16
C LYS A 60 14.92 -3.20 -12.20
N GLU A 61 15.81 -3.95 -12.86
CA GLU A 61 17.21 -3.54 -13.05
C GLU A 61 17.32 -2.23 -13.82
N SER A 62 16.53 -2.07 -14.87
CA SER A 62 16.46 -0.81 -15.62
C SER A 62 16.02 0.37 -14.74
N PHE A 63 15.04 0.20 -13.86
CA PHE A 63 14.63 1.23 -12.91
C PHE A 63 15.75 1.57 -11.92
N ILE A 64 16.41 0.55 -11.33
CA ILE A 64 17.52 0.74 -10.39
C ILE A 64 18.66 1.53 -11.04
N ASN A 65 19.03 1.19 -12.28
CA ASN A 65 20.18 1.79 -12.95
C ASN A 65 19.91 3.21 -13.48
N ASN A 66 18.67 3.52 -13.89
CA ASN A 66 18.37 4.74 -14.65
C ASN A 66 17.49 5.75 -13.92
N ILE A 67 16.71 5.33 -12.92
CA ILE A 67 15.66 6.17 -12.29
C ILE A 67 15.88 6.31 -10.78
N LEU A 68 16.23 5.20 -10.10
CA LEU A 68 16.45 5.21 -8.66
C LEU A 68 17.74 6.01 -8.34
N PRO A 69 17.68 7.00 -7.42
CA PRO A 69 18.89 7.65 -6.92
C PRO A 69 19.86 6.64 -6.32
N ARG A 70 21.17 6.86 -6.50
CA ARG A 70 22.22 5.91 -6.08
C ARG A 70 22.28 5.69 -4.56
N ASP A 71 21.74 6.62 -3.80
CA ASP A 71 21.67 6.61 -2.33
C ASP A 71 20.36 6.02 -1.80
N GLU A 72 19.45 5.56 -2.66
CA GLU A 72 18.21 4.89 -2.30
C GLU A 72 18.24 3.41 -2.67
N THR A 73 17.61 2.57 -1.84
CA THR A 73 17.44 1.15 -2.14
C THR A 73 15.98 0.71 -2.04
N ILE A 74 15.63 -0.33 -2.79
CA ILE A 74 14.26 -0.84 -2.79
C ILE A 74 14.04 -1.68 -1.53
N GLN A 75 13.13 -1.22 -0.66
CA GLN A 75 12.72 -1.91 0.56
C GLN A 75 11.50 -2.82 0.33
N TYR A 76 10.65 -2.44 -0.61
CA TYR A 76 9.46 -3.21 -0.99
C TYR A 76 9.01 -2.89 -2.41
N ILE A 77 8.48 -3.89 -3.11
CA ILE A 77 7.89 -3.71 -4.44
C ILE A 77 6.70 -4.64 -4.64
N THR A 78 5.61 -4.11 -5.22
CA THR A 78 4.39 -4.88 -5.48
C THR A 78 3.64 -4.35 -6.71
N PRO A 79 3.00 -5.22 -7.50
CA PRO A 79 2.03 -4.77 -8.50
C PRO A 79 0.80 -4.19 -7.80
N VAL A 80 0.20 -3.17 -8.40
CA VAL A 80 -1.01 -2.49 -7.94
C VAL A 80 -1.87 -2.09 -9.13
N ILE A 81 -3.16 -1.87 -8.88
CA ILE A 81 -4.05 -1.23 -9.88
C ILE A 81 -4.28 0.21 -9.42
N LYS A 82 -3.94 1.17 -10.27
CA LYS A 82 -4.21 2.59 -10.03
C LYS A 82 -5.50 3.00 -10.73
N TYR A 83 -6.41 3.61 -9.99
CA TYR A 83 -7.63 4.19 -10.54
C TYR A 83 -7.41 5.66 -10.86
N ASP A 84 -7.71 6.05 -12.11
CA ASP A 84 -7.69 7.46 -12.49
C ASP A 84 -8.79 8.23 -11.75
N ARG A 85 -8.47 9.37 -11.13
CA ARG A 85 -9.44 10.21 -10.40
C ARG A 85 -10.62 10.67 -11.26
N HIS A 86 -10.41 10.77 -12.57
CA HIS A 86 -11.46 11.02 -13.55
C HIS A 86 -11.84 9.71 -14.22
N GLY A 87 -13.11 9.32 -14.04
CA GLY A 87 -13.68 8.16 -14.72
C GLY A 87 -13.21 6.80 -14.18
N TYR A 88 -12.34 6.76 -13.16
CA TYR A 88 -11.94 5.55 -12.45
C TYR A 88 -11.46 4.42 -13.35
N LYS A 89 -10.75 4.78 -14.43
CA LYS A 89 -10.16 3.78 -15.33
C LYS A 89 -9.03 3.05 -14.58
N PRO A 90 -9.08 1.72 -14.46
CA PRO A 90 -8.00 0.96 -13.85
C PRO A 90 -6.77 0.95 -14.75
N ARG A 91 -5.59 1.04 -14.14
CA ARG A 91 -4.30 0.93 -14.82
C ARG A 91 -3.33 0.12 -13.98
N GLU A 92 -2.72 -0.89 -14.57
CA GLU A 92 -1.68 -1.68 -13.91
C GLU A 92 -0.44 -0.84 -13.67
N ARG A 93 0.06 -0.85 -12.44
CA ARG A 93 1.23 -0.08 -12.00
C ARG A 93 2.06 -0.91 -11.05
N VAL A 94 3.29 -0.48 -10.82
CA VAL A 94 4.11 -0.99 -9.71
C VAL A 94 4.24 0.09 -8.66
N LEU A 95 4.04 -0.30 -7.40
CA LEU A 95 4.37 0.48 -6.23
C LEU A 95 5.73 0.01 -5.69
N ILE A 96 6.66 0.95 -5.49
CA ILE A 96 7.95 0.71 -4.87
C ILE A 96 8.07 1.59 -3.63
N LEU A 97 8.49 1.00 -2.52
CA LEU A 97 8.90 1.73 -1.32
C LEU A 97 10.42 1.72 -1.23
N THR A 98 11.01 2.91 -1.11
CA THR A 98 12.41 3.11 -0.72
C THR A 98 12.45 3.68 0.68
N GLU A 99 13.64 3.99 1.20
CA GLU A 99 13.82 4.67 2.48
C GLU A 99 13.26 6.10 2.46
N ASN A 100 13.16 6.73 1.29
CA ASN A 100 12.86 8.16 1.16
C ASN A 100 11.51 8.47 0.51
N ALA A 101 11.01 7.60 -0.37
CA ALA A 101 9.83 7.90 -1.17
C ALA A 101 9.06 6.65 -1.62
N VAL A 102 7.81 6.89 -2.01
CA VAL A 102 6.98 5.95 -2.76
C VAL A 102 7.09 6.26 -4.25
N TYR A 103 7.36 5.24 -5.06
CA TYR A 103 7.38 5.38 -6.52
C TYR A 103 6.21 4.61 -7.12
N ILE A 104 5.54 5.22 -8.09
CA ILE A 104 4.51 4.58 -8.92
C ILE A 104 5.02 4.54 -10.35
N LEU A 105 5.17 3.33 -10.89
CA LEU A 105 5.69 3.07 -12.23
C LEU A 105 4.61 2.51 -13.16
N ASP A 106 4.66 2.88 -14.43
CA ASP A 106 3.92 2.22 -15.50
C ASP A 106 4.60 0.91 -15.89
N ILE A 107 3.81 -0.09 -16.26
CA ILE A 107 4.30 -1.43 -16.67
C ILE A 107 4.32 -1.57 -18.21
N LEU A 108 3.92 -0.54 -18.96
CA LEU A 108 3.86 -0.59 -20.43
C LEU A 108 5.26 -0.61 -21.07
N LYS A 109 5.77 -1.82 -21.37
CA LYS A 109 7.07 -2.15 -22.04
C LYS A 109 8.33 -1.71 -21.30
N THR A 110 8.29 -0.62 -20.52
CA THR A 110 9.37 -0.13 -19.66
C THR A 110 8.79 0.38 -18.34
N PHE A 111 9.58 0.32 -17.26
CA PHE A 111 9.26 0.91 -15.96
C PHE A 111 9.34 2.44 -16.00
N LYS A 112 8.32 3.06 -16.59
CA LYS A 112 8.25 4.52 -16.71
C LYS A 112 7.74 5.14 -15.43
N LEU A 113 8.54 6.00 -14.81
CA LEU A 113 8.16 6.76 -13.62
C LEU A 113 6.92 7.63 -13.89
N LYS A 114 5.88 7.47 -13.07
CA LYS A 114 4.67 8.31 -13.09
C LYS A 114 4.59 9.24 -11.90
N HIS A 115 4.91 8.73 -10.71
CA HIS A 115 4.92 9.50 -9.47
C HIS A 115 6.11 9.11 -8.62
N ARG A 116 6.74 10.10 -7.99
CA ARG A 116 7.68 9.92 -6.88
C ARG A 116 7.21 10.82 -5.75
N LEU A 117 6.72 10.21 -4.68
CA LEU A 117 6.15 10.86 -3.52
C LEU A 117 7.08 10.68 -2.32
N PRO A 118 7.87 11.70 -1.96
CA PRO A 118 8.58 11.70 -0.68
C PRO A 118 7.60 11.45 0.47
N TYR A 119 7.98 10.68 1.49
CA TYR A 119 7.05 10.40 2.59
C TYR A 119 6.55 11.66 3.30
N LYS A 120 7.40 12.70 3.38
CA LYS A 120 7.06 14.01 3.94
C LYS A 120 5.95 14.75 3.17
N SER A 121 5.67 14.36 1.93
CA SER A 121 4.61 14.96 1.11
C SER A 121 3.31 14.17 1.16
N ILE A 122 3.21 13.09 1.94
CA ILE A 122 1.98 12.33 2.12
C ILE A 122 1.31 12.82 3.40
N LEU A 123 0.03 13.19 3.30
CA LEU A 123 -0.74 13.61 4.47
C LEU A 123 -1.22 12.40 5.26
N GLU A 124 -1.88 11.47 4.57
CA GLU A 124 -2.52 10.31 5.17
C GLU A 124 -2.56 9.14 4.19
N LEU A 125 -2.56 7.92 4.73
CA LEU A 125 -2.84 6.67 4.06
C LEU A 125 -4.21 6.20 4.54
N VAL A 126 -5.23 6.32 3.71
CA VAL A 126 -6.61 5.99 4.09
C VAL A 126 -6.98 4.61 3.54
N VAL A 127 -7.48 3.75 4.42
CA VAL A 127 -8.04 2.43 4.08
C VAL A 127 -9.38 2.25 4.78
N THR A 128 -10.19 1.31 4.31
CA THR A 128 -11.39 0.86 5.01
C THR A 128 -11.06 -0.11 6.15
N GLY A 129 -11.98 -0.28 7.11
CA GLY A 129 -11.96 -1.41 8.02
C GLY A 129 -12.47 -2.72 7.42
N GLU A 130 -12.93 -2.71 6.17
CA GLU A 130 -13.47 -3.88 5.48
C GLU A 130 -12.37 -4.77 4.86
N SER A 131 -12.78 -5.88 4.25
CA SER A 131 -11.85 -6.88 3.71
C SER A 131 -11.21 -6.50 2.37
N ASP A 132 -11.48 -5.32 1.82
CA ASP A 132 -10.97 -4.88 0.52
C ASP A 132 -9.49 -4.47 0.56
N ASN A 133 -8.98 -4.19 -0.64
CA ASN A 133 -7.59 -3.85 -0.92
C ASN A 133 -7.40 -2.38 -1.34
N LEU A 134 -8.36 -1.50 -1.06
CA LEU A 134 -8.28 -0.10 -1.43
C LEU A 134 -7.30 0.65 -0.51
N LEU A 135 -6.42 1.44 -1.13
CA LEU A 135 -5.58 2.45 -0.50
C LEU A 135 -5.81 3.80 -1.18
N ILE A 136 -6.11 4.83 -0.39
CA ILE A 136 -6.09 6.22 -0.83
C ILE A 136 -4.89 6.91 -0.20
N VAL A 137 -3.99 7.45 -1.03
CA VAL A 137 -2.86 8.26 -0.57
C VAL A 137 -3.27 9.72 -0.68
N ARG A 138 -3.47 10.38 0.46
CA ARG A 138 -3.80 11.80 0.54
C ARG A 138 -2.57 12.65 0.30
N ILE A 139 -2.65 13.56 -0.66
CA ILE A 139 -1.54 14.42 -1.05
C ILE A 139 -1.96 15.89 -0.86
N PRO A 140 -1.09 16.75 -0.29
CA PRO A 140 -1.37 18.18 -0.14
C PRO A 140 -1.61 18.82 -1.51
N PRO A 141 -2.61 19.71 -1.65
CA PRO A 141 -2.86 20.45 -2.90
C PRO A 141 -1.65 21.27 -3.38
N GLU A 142 -0.76 21.66 -2.48
CA GLU A 142 0.37 22.56 -2.74
C GLU A 142 1.51 21.88 -3.52
N LEU A 143 1.54 20.55 -3.60
CA LEU A 143 2.49 19.82 -4.46
C LEU A 143 2.09 19.93 -5.93
N LYS A 144 2.55 21.01 -6.58
CA LYS A 144 2.27 21.37 -7.99
C LYS A 144 2.50 20.27 -9.03
N LYS A 145 3.29 19.22 -8.73
CA LYS A 145 3.56 18.09 -9.63
C LYS A 145 2.57 16.93 -9.47
N ASP A 146 2.00 16.75 -8.28
CA ASP A 146 1.13 15.61 -7.96
C ASP A 146 -0.32 16.06 -7.81
N LYS A 147 -1.09 15.61 -8.79
CA LYS A 147 -2.39 16.16 -9.19
C LYS A 147 -3.55 15.71 -8.26
N GLY A 148 -3.41 15.78 -6.94
CA GLY A 148 -4.41 15.29 -5.96
C GLY A 148 -4.25 13.80 -5.61
N ASP A 149 -5.20 13.26 -4.85
CA ASP A 149 -5.09 11.96 -4.17
C ASP A 149 -4.79 10.80 -5.15
N LEU A 150 -4.04 9.80 -4.70
CA LEU A 150 -3.88 8.55 -5.44
C LEU A 150 -4.84 7.50 -4.91
N ILE A 151 -5.47 6.77 -5.82
CA ILE A 151 -6.38 5.67 -5.49
C ILE A 151 -5.77 4.40 -6.06
N LEU A 152 -5.44 3.46 -5.19
CA LEU A 152 -4.74 2.23 -5.51
C LEU A 152 -5.52 1.03 -4.96
N GLU A 153 -5.53 -0.06 -5.71
CA GLU A 153 -5.81 -1.39 -5.20
C GLU A 153 -4.48 -2.12 -5.00
N VAL A 154 -4.24 -2.56 -3.76
CA VAL A 154 -2.98 -3.17 -3.33
C VAL A 154 -3.26 -4.60 -2.85
N PRO A 155 -2.94 -5.64 -3.64
CA PRO A 155 -3.27 -7.03 -3.30
C PRO A 155 -2.77 -7.50 -1.94
N HIS A 156 -1.64 -6.97 -1.48
CA HIS A 156 -1.03 -7.27 -0.19
C HIS A 156 -1.04 -6.04 0.74
N ILE A 157 -2.20 -5.37 0.86
CA ILE A 157 -2.31 -4.08 1.53
C ILE A 157 -1.77 -4.05 2.98
N ILE A 158 -2.02 -5.10 3.76
CA ILE A 158 -1.53 -5.21 5.15
C ILE A 158 0.01 -5.22 5.16
N GLU A 159 0.63 -5.99 4.28
CA GLU A 159 2.09 -6.05 4.15
C GLU A 159 2.66 -4.71 3.68
N ALA A 160 2.08 -4.15 2.61
CA ALA A 160 2.56 -2.92 1.99
C ALA A 160 2.52 -1.74 2.97
N LEU A 161 1.41 -1.56 3.69
CA LEU A 161 1.26 -0.49 4.67
C LEU A 161 2.11 -0.70 5.91
N THR A 162 2.21 -1.94 6.40
CA THR A 162 3.11 -2.24 7.52
C THR A 162 4.55 -1.88 7.17
N LYS A 163 5.01 -2.22 5.95
CA LYS A 163 6.35 -1.85 5.47
C LYS A 163 6.52 -0.35 5.31
N ALA A 164 5.54 0.35 4.73
CA ALA A 164 5.58 1.80 4.62
C ALA A 164 5.70 2.49 6.00
N ILE A 165 4.96 2.00 7.00
CA ILE A 165 4.98 2.54 8.36
C ILE A 165 6.27 2.17 9.09
N ASP A 166 6.81 0.97 8.88
CA ASP A 166 8.10 0.55 9.41
C ASP A 166 9.25 1.43 8.87
N ILE A 167 9.24 1.76 7.57
CA ILE A 167 10.22 2.64 6.93
C ILE A 167 10.12 4.07 7.48
N THR A 168 8.89 4.60 7.57
CA THR A 168 8.66 6.00 7.97
C THR A 168 8.67 6.22 9.48
N ASN A 169 8.55 5.14 10.26
CA ASN A 169 8.31 5.16 11.69
C ASN A 169 7.17 6.12 12.11
N ASN A 170 6.13 6.22 11.28
CA ASN A 170 5.01 7.13 11.49
C ASN A 170 3.67 6.39 11.40
N PRO A 171 3.21 5.71 12.47
CA PRO A 171 1.94 4.98 12.45
C PRO A 171 0.73 5.91 12.34
N ASN A 172 0.85 7.19 12.73
CA ASN A 172 -0.25 8.16 12.73
C ASN A 172 -0.68 8.58 11.32
N ILE A 173 0.14 8.28 10.29
CA ILE A 173 -0.22 8.53 8.89
C ILE A 173 -1.37 7.61 8.43
N LEU A 174 -1.58 6.46 9.09
CA LEU A 174 -2.61 5.51 8.71
C LEU A 174 -3.96 5.90 9.29
N LYS A 175 -4.96 6.07 8.41
CA LYS A 175 -6.35 6.30 8.77
C LYS A 175 -7.21 5.12 8.30
N ILE A 176 -7.84 4.44 9.25
CA ILE A 176 -8.81 3.38 8.95
C ILE A 176 -10.21 3.98 9.11
N VAL A 177 -11.02 3.92 8.06
CA VAL A 177 -12.39 4.46 8.03
C VAL A 177 -13.42 3.34 7.97
N ASN A 178 -14.52 3.52 8.72
CA ASN A 178 -15.66 2.60 8.77
C ASN A 178 -16.92 3.36 8.36
N THR A 179 -16.86 4.00 7.20
CA THR A 179 -17.94 4.80 6.62
C THR A 179 -18.45 4.11 5.36
N GLU A 180 -19.68 4.42 4.95
CA GLU A 180 -20.25 3.92 3.69
C GLU A 180 -19.67 4.62 2.46
N SER A 181 -18.98 5.75 2.65
CA SER A 181 -18.27 6.43 1.58
C SER A 181 -17.13 7.30 2.10
N VAL A 182 -16.23 7.69 1.19
CA VAL A 182 -15.15 8.66 1.44
C VAL A 182 -14.95 9.53 0.21
N SER A 183 -14.68 10.83 0.40
CA SER A 183 -14.33 11.73 -0.71
C SER A 183 -12.83 11.69 -1.01
N HIS A 184 -12.42 11.98 -2.25
CA HIS A 184 -11.02 12.15 -2.65
C HIS A 184 -10.85 13.40 -3.52
N LYS A 185 -9.66 14.02 -3.46
CA LYS A 185 -9.38 15.28 -4.15
C LYS A 185 -8.93 15.08 -5.59
N LEU A 186 -9.57 15.78 -6.51
CA LEU A 186 -9.19 15.90 -7.93
C LEU A 186 -8.20 17.05 -8.13
N VAL A 187 -7.57 17.07 -9.32
CA VAL A 187 -6.59 18.10 -9.72
C VAL A 187 -7.14 19.52 -9.63
N SER A 188 -8.43 19.68 -9.91
CA SER A 188 -9.12 20.98 -9.97
C SER A 188 -9.65 21.46 -8.62
N GLY A 189 -9.33 20.77 -7.52
CA GLY A 189 -9.92 21.03 -6.20
C GLY A 189 -11.34 20.47 -6.02
N LYS A 190 -11.94 19.92 -7.10
CA LYS A 190 -13.19 19.15 -7.00
C LYS A 190 -12.98 17.86 -6.21
N GLU A 191 -14.06 17.33 -5.65
CA GLU A 191 -14.03 16.05 -4.96
C GLU A 191 -14.75 14.97 -5.76
N GLY A 192 -14.26 13.74 -5.68
CA GLY A 192 -14.95 12.54 -6.14
C GLY A 192 -15.31 11.66 -4.95
N VAL A 193 -16.29 10.78 -5.12
CA VAL A 193 -16.77 9.90 -4.05
C VAL A 193 -16.39 8.45 -4.35
N ILE A 194 -16.01 7.74 -3.30
CA ILE A 194 -15.81 6.29 -3.26
C ILE A 194 -16.86 5.72 -2.30
N GLU A 195 -17.68 4.80 -2.78
CA GLU A 195 -18.73 4.11 -2.04
C GLU A 195 -18.25 2.72 -1.61
N PHE A 196 -18.59 2.32 -0.39
CA PHE A 196 -18.25 1.02 0.18
C PHE A 196 -19.51 0.19 0.39
N ARG A 197 -19.47 -1.06 -0.05
CA ARG A 197 -20.54 -2.04 0.19
C ARG A 197 -19.95 -3.39 0.52
N THR A 198 -20.72 -4.23 1.20
CA THR A 198 -20.39 -5.64 1.38
C THR A 198 -21.15 -6.48 0.35
N GLY A 199 -20.52 -7.54 -0.15
CA GLY A 199 -21.11 -8.40 -1.16
C GLY A 199 -20.31 -9.67 -1.41
N THR A 200 -20.92 -10.64 -2.09
CA THR A 200 -20.31 -11.96 -2.34
C THR A 200 -19.15 -11.91 -3.35
N THR A 201 -19.20 -10.97 -4.29
CA THR A 201 -18.17 -10.76 -5.32
C THR A 201 -17.37 -9.50 -5.02
N PRO A 202 -16.21 -9.59 -4.35
CA PRO A 202 -15.39 -8.42 -4.10
C PRO A 202 -14.85 -7.83 -5.40
N ALA A 203 -14.97 -6.52 -5.56
CA ALA A 203 -14.56 -5.82 -6.76
C ALA A 203 -14.41 -4.31 -6.50
N ILE A 204 -13.52 -3.65 -7.26
CA ILE A 204 -13.39 -2.20 -7.30
C ILE A 204 -13.66 -1.72 -8.72
N SER A 205 -14.76 -1.01 -8.92
CA SER A 205 -15.20 -0.60 -10.26
C SER A 205 -15.98 0.71 -10.22
N LYS A 206 -16.14 1.37 -11.38
CA LYS A 206 -16.99 2.55 -11.47
C LYS A 206 -18.47 2.14 -11.42
N ASN A 207 -19.23 2.72 -10.49
CA ASN A 207 -20.69 2.64 -10.50
C ASN A 207 -21.24 3.37 -11.75
N ARG A 208 -22.01 2.66 -12.58
CA ARG A 208 -22.55 3.23 -13.83
C ARG A 208 -23.64 4.28 -13.59
N GLN A 209 -24.35 4.20 -12.46
CA GLN A 209 -25.48 5.06 -12.13
C GLN A 209 -24.99 6.37 -11.47
N SER A 210 -24.23 6.27 -10.38
CA SER A 210 -23.71 7.45 -9.67
C SER A 210 -22.44 8.03 -10.29
N GLY A 211 -21.70 7.23 -11.08
CA GLY A 211 -20.39 7.61 -11.59
C GLY A 211 -19.27 7.55 -10.55
N HIS A 212 -19.58 7.21 -9.30
CA HIS A 212 -18.63 7.06 -8.19
C HIS A 212 -17.79 5.79 -8.34
N LEU A 213 -16.70 5.70 -7.57
CA LEU A 213 -15.98 4.43 -7.45
C LEU A 213 -16.72 3.57 -6.44
N LEU A 214 -17.09 2.36 -6.79
CA LEU A 214 -17.73 1.40 -5.90
C LEU A 214 -16.71 0.31 -5.53
N VAL A 215 -16.57 0.10 -4.23
CA VAL A 215 -15.73 -0.92 -3.62
C VAL A 215 -16.65 -1.90 -2.91
N VAL A 216 -16.68 -3.12 -3.41
CA VAL A 216 -17.41 -4.23 -2.80
C VAL A 216 -16.40 -5.07 -2.03
N ALA A 217 -16.54 -5.12 -0.71
CA ALA A 217 -15.75 -5.98 0.16
C ALA A 217 -16.49 -7.30 0.41
N SER A 218 -15.73 -8.37 0.65
CA SER A 218 -16.31 -9.60 1.16
C SER A 218 -16.72 -9.42 2.63
N PRO A 219 -17.79 -10.08 3.08
CA PRO A 219 -18.20 -10.07 4.48
C PRO A 219 -17.08 -10.44 5.46
#